data_AF-A0A7X5IQE6-F1
#
_entry.id   AF-A0A7X5IQE6-F1
#
_cell.length_a   1.000
_cell.length_b   1.000
_cell.length_c   1.000
_cell.angle_alpha   90.00
_cell.angle_beta   90.00
_cell.angle_gamma   90.00
#
_symmetry.space_group_name_H-M   'P 1'
#
loop_
_entity.id
_entity.type
_entity.pdbx_description
1 polymer ?
#
loop_
_entity_poly.entity_id
_entity_poly.type
_entity_poly.pdbx_seq_one_letter_code
_entity_poly.pdbx_strand_id
1 'polypeptide(L)'
;MAEISILSKEGLNSISNSFEQFGSFRNMADNKIAALQSKLTSGVTRFFDRLRWELRQEEADGRKRDYPFGFCTLRNDANAATGFSSFCSWLSDPQNEIRLTQEGKECLDVMSDLLKEECLFVKMNGFRVIHITPPQLSFGRAQTLLFDATASIDGDYTYLSNVRVYENAPDRKFSNLTFHLFLHPGCNVSKTALRSPERQFSIRQLIDEIVANSTGKIFLSSYKEQNRMLFADGIPDQICQMDGGLPYYGGTNGSNDFRNCHTVILLGWPRLKPDDFFVNCFATWGEHGFREVVEGAFEAFQSDRIPGEPLRQLPMLKEYEARYLAARVEQEIYRSAIRLPDCKDEVHVYLFCPPEGVWPLLRERFPGCREDIIHTLPDCMQVTKGRNRKYQGAPTAYNKFAEFMEAWQGTEISVAALRDQELDISKSAWKDLLKDDRVDKLLVHLGITREGRGKNAKFIRRNPDAA
;
A
#
# COMPACT_ATOMS: atom_id res chain seq x y z
N MET A 1 -17.82 8.59 13.39
CA MET A 1 -16.75 9.09 12.51
C MET A 1 -17.33 10.19 11.65
N ALA A 2 -16.52 11.15 11.21
CA ALA A 2 -16.98 12.20 10.31
C ALA A 2 -17.50 11.58 9.00
N GLU A 3 -18.51 12.21 8.42
CA GLU A 3 -19.05 11.85 7.12
C GLU A 3 -18.30 12.64 6.04
N ILE A 4 -17.78 11.94 5.04
CA ILE A 4 -16.97 12.51 3.96
C ILE A 4 -17.80 12.43 2.68
N SER A 5 -18.25 13.57 2.19
CA SER A 5 -19.01 13.68 0.95
C SER A 5 -18.11 14.22 -0.16
N ILE A 6 -18.22 13.65 -1.37
CA ILE A 6 -17.29 13.95 -2.47
C ILE A 6 -18.04 14.37 -3.74
N LEU A 7 -17.67 15.54 -4.26
CA LEU A 7 -17.95 15.95 -5.63
C LEU A 7 -16.76 15.59 -6.53
N SER A 8 -17.00 14.66 -7.46
CA SER A 8 -15.99 14.16 -8.39
C SER A 8 -16.55 13.97 -9.80
N LYS A 9 -15.67 13.78 -10.78
CA LYS A 9 -16.10 13.47 -12.15
C LYS A 9 -16.83 12.13 -12.21
N GLU A 10 -16.39 11.14 -11.44
CA GLU A 10 -17.04 9.83 -11.35
C GLU A 10 -18.47 9.95 -10.80
N GLY A 11 -18.67 10.76 -9.76
CA GLY A 11 -19.99 11.01 -9.19
C GLY A 11 -20.92 11.77 -10.16
N LEU A 12 -20.41 12.78 -10.87
CA LEU A 12 -21.17 13.48 -11.92
C LEU A 12 -21.54 12.54 -13.08
N ASN A 13 -20.64 11.64 -13.47
CA ASN A 13 -20.95 10.61 -14.46
C ASN A 13 -22.02 9.63 -13.95
N SER A 14 -22.03 9.31 -12.65
CA SER A 14 -23.08 8.48 -12.03
C SER A 14 -24.46 9.15 -12.14
N ILE A 15 -24.55 10.47 -11.93
CA ILE A 15 -25.78 11.25 -12.15
C ILE A 15 -26.21 11.18 -13.62
N SER A 16 -25.27 11.45 -14.54
CA SER A 16 -25.50 11.37 -15.99
C SER A 16 -26.04 9.98 -16.41
N ASN A 17 -25.38 8.91 -15.97
CA ASN A 17 -25.78 7.55 -16.26
C ASN A 17 -27.16 7.21 -15.68
N SER A 18 -27.50 7.76 -14.50
CA SER A 18 -28.83 7.58 -13.92
C SER A 18 -29.90 8.12 -14.88
N PHE A 19 -29.69 9.28 -15.50
CA PHE A 19 -30.63 9.85 -16.48
C PHE A 19 -30.82 8.94 -17.70
N GLU A 20 -29.75 8.33 -18.21
CA GLU A 20 -29.82 7.42 -19.36
C GLU A 20 -30.57 6.13 -19.03
N GLN A 21 -30.34 5.56 -17.83
CA GLN A 21 -31.07 4.39 -17.35
C GLN A 21 -32.56 4.67 -17.19
N PHE A 22 -32.96 5.88 -16.77
CA PHE A 22 -34.38 6.25 -16.75
C PHE A 22 -35.01 6.28 -18.14
N GLY A 23 -34.25 6.67 -19.17
CA GLY A 23 -34.65 6.60 -20.57
C GLY A 23 -35.07 5.20 -21.00
N SER A 24 -34.22 4.22 -20.71
CA SER A 24 -34.42 2.83 -21.14
C SER A 24 -35.52 2.10 -20.36
N PHE A 25 -35.75 2.42 -19.09
CA PHE A 25 -36.78 1.75 -18.27
C PHE A 25 -38.19 2.32 -18.40
N ARG A 26 -38.37 3.57 -18.85
CA ARG A 26 -39.68 4.25 -18.85
C ARG A 26 -40.08 4.91 -20.17
N ASN A 27 -39.41 4.64 -21.28
CA ASN A 27 -39.67 5.28 -22.58
C ASN A 27 -39.66 6.82 -22.47
N MET A 28 -38.74 7.38 -21.67
CA MET A 28 -38.57 8.83 -21.62
C MET A 28 -37.98 9.30 -22.96
N ALA A 29 -38.60 10.30 -23.57
CA ALA A 29 -38.17 10.80 -24.88
C ALA A 29 -36.73 11.38 -24.80
N ASP A 30 -35.93 11.12 -25.84
CA ASP A 30 -34.52 11.52 -25.90
C ASP A 30 -34.30 13.03 -25.70
N ASN A 31 -35.26 13.86 -26.14
CA ASN A 31 -35.23 15.30 -25.92
C ASN A 31 -35.25 15.69 -24.43
N LYS A 32 -35.96 14.92 -23.59
CA LYS A 32 -36.03 15.12 -22.14
C LYS A 32 -34.73 14.67 -21.47
N ILE A 33 -34.10 13.59 -21.95
CA ILE A 33 -32.77 13.14 -21.49
C ILE A 33 -31.68 14.16 -21.89
N ALA A 34 -31.73 14.70 -23.11
CA ALA A 34 -30.81 15.75 -23.54
C ALA A 34 -30.98 17.04 -22.72
N ALA A 35 -32.23 17.42 -22.38
CA ALA A 35 -32.50 18.54 -21.49
C ALA A 35 -31.94 18.30 -20.08
N LEU A 36 -32.08 17.08 -19.56
CA LEU A 36 -31.50 16.63 -18.29
C LEU A 36 -29.98 16.81 -18.23
N GLN A 37 -29.29 16.31 -19.26
CA GLN A 37 -27.84 16.43 -19.39
C GLN A 37 -27.39 17.89 -19.50
N SER A 38 -28.12 18.69 -20.26
CA SER A 38 -27.85 20.13 -20.40
C SER A 38 -28.03 20.89 -19.08
N LYS A 39 -29.06 20.54 -18.29
CA LYS A 39 -29.30 21.13 -16.97
C LYS A 39 -28.25 20.73 -15.94
N LEU A 40 -27.83 19.46 -15.90
CA LEU A 40 -26.71 19.02 -15.06
C LEU A 40 -25.42 19.77 -15.42
N THR A 41 -25.15 19.92 -16.72
CA THR A 41 -23.97 20.62 -17.21
C THR A 41 -23.96 22.09 -16.80
N SER A 42 -25.08 22.78 -17.02
CA SER A 42 -25.21 24.21 -16.72
C SER A 42 -25.36 24.53 -15.23
N GLY A 43 -25.88 23.60 -14.42
CA GLY A 43 -26.11 23.79 -12.99
C GLY A 43 -24.99 23.28 -12.08
N VAL A 44 -24.19 22.30 -12.53
CA VAL A 44 -23.15 21.66 -11.70
C VAL A 44 -21.82 21.51 -12.44
N THR A 45 -21.79 20.72 -13.53
CA THR A 45 -20.53 20.29 -14.16
C THR A 45 -19.66 21.46 -14.60
N ARG A 46 -20.25 22.51 -15.18
CA ARG A 46 -19.52 23.71 -15.62
C ARG A 46 -18.78 24.39 -14.47
N PHE A 47 -19.39 24.46 -13.28
CA PHE A 47 -18.78 25.11 -12.12
C PHE A 47 -17.69 24.25 -11.50
N PHE A 48 -17.91 22.94 -11.43
CA PHE A 48 -16.88 21.98 -11.06
C PHE A 48 -15.65 22.06 -11.99
N ASP A 49 -15.87 22.05 -13.30
CA ASP A 49 -14.78 22.19 -14.27
C ASP A 49 -14.10 23.55 -14.17
N ARG A 50 -14.85 24.64 -13.94
CA ARG A 50 -14.25 25.97 -13.75
C ARG A 50 -13.30 26.00 -12.55
N LEU A 51 -13.74 25.50 -11.38
CA LEU A 51 -12.87 25.37 -10.20
C LEU A 51 -11.62 24.54 -10.51
N ARG A 52 -11.78 23.43 -11.24
CA ARG A 52 -10.66 22.59 -11.67
C ARG A 52 -9.61 23.37 -12.47
N TRP A 53 -10.05 24.30 -13.33
CA TRP A 53 -9.17 25.12 -14.17
C TRP A 53 -8.55 26.30 -13.42
N GLU A 54 -9.30 26.94 -12.53
CA GLU A 54 -8.83 28.08 -11.72
C GLU A 54 -7.81 27.66 -10.66
N LEU A 55 -7.89 26.43 -10.15
CA LEU A 55 -6.97 25.88 -9.16
C LEU A 55 -5.65 25.39 -9.79
N ARG A 56 -4.92 26.32 -10.43
CA ARG A 56 -3.63 26.11 -11.07
C ARG A 56 -2.69 27.28 -10.82
N GLN A 57 -1.41 26.98 -10.69
CA GLN A 57 -0.32 27.96 -10.70
C GLN A 57 0.24 28.08 -12.11
N GLU A 58 0.51 29.30 -12.55
CA GLU A 58 1.29 29.56 -13.76
C GLU A 58 2.76 29.70 -13.38
N GLU A 59 3.60 28.77 -13.83
CA GLU A 59 5.05 28.80 -13.60
C GLU A 59 5.72 29.83 -14.52
N ALA A 60 6.92 30.28 -14.17
CA ALA A 60 7.66 31.31 -14.92
C ALA A 60 7.98 30.92 -16.39
N ASP A 61 7.93 29.63 -16.73
CA ASP A 61 8.09 29.12 -18.09
C ASP A 61 6.77 29.07 -18.90
N GLY A 62 5.68 29.61 -18.34
CA GLY A 62 4.33 29.62 -18.93
C GLY A 62 3.59 28.29 -18.78
N ARG A 63 4.16 27.28 -18.12
CA ARG A 63 3.46 26.03 -17.84
C ARG A 63 2.45 26.23 -16.71
N LYS A 64 1.29 25.60 -16.85
CA LYS A 64 0.27 25.58 -15.79
C LYS A 64 0.37 24.29 -15.01
N ARG A 65 0.55 24.39 -13.70
CA ARG A 65 0.63 23.26 -12.78
C ARG A 65 -0.56 23.28 -11.84
N ASP A 66 -1.18 22.12 -11.64
CA ASP A 66 -2.30 21.99 -10.70
C ASP A 66 -1.82 22.19 -9.27
N TYR A 67 -2.54 23.00 -8.47
CA TYR A 67 -2.37 22.96 -7.02
C TYR A 67 -2.78 21.56 -6.51
N PRO A 68 -1.97 20.92 -5.64
CA PRO A 68 -2.22 19.53 -5.26
C PRO A 68 -3.43 19.38 -4.33
N PHE A 69 -3.66 20.36 -3.47
CA PHE A 69 -4.75 20.44 -2.50
C PHE A 69 -4.91 21.88 -2.02
N GLY A 70 -5.99 22.17 -1.30
CA GLY A 70 -6.27 23.46 -0.67
C GLY A 70 -7.77 23.62 -0.39
N PHE A 71 -8.23 24.86 -0.33
CA PHE A 71 -9.64 25.19 -0.13
C PHE A 71 -10.21 25.93 -1.35
N CYS A 72 -11.48 25.68 -1.64
CA CYS A 72 -12.21 26.40 -2.67
C CYS A 72 -13.66 26.64 -2.25
N THR A 73 -14.28 27.67 -2.84
CA THR A 73 -15.67 28.05 -2.53
C THR A 73 -16.33 28.67 -3.75
N LEU A 74 -17.67 28.59 -3.79
CA LEU A 74 -18.56 29.27 -4.72
C LEU A 74 -19.52 30.23 -3.99
N ARG A 75 -19.30 30.51 -2.70
CA ARG A 75 -20.19 31.33 -1.84
C ARG A 75 -20.65 32.64 -2.47
N ASN A 76 -19.76 33.32 -3.20
CA ASN A 76 -20.04 34.62 -3.80
C ASN A 76 -20.36 34.56 -5.30
N ASP A 77 -20.57 33.36 -5.86
CA ASP A 77 -20.91 33.20 -7.27
C ASP A 77 -22.43 33.09 -7.47
N ALA A 78 -23.04 34.23 -7.78
CA ALA A 78 -24.47 34.32 -8.06
C ALA A 78 -24.92 33.46 -9.25
N ASN A 79 -24.06 33.26 -10.25
CA ASN A 79 -24.37 32.42 -11.41
C ASN A 79 -24.38 30.94 -11.02
N ALA A 80 -23.42 30.52 -10.20
CA ALA A 80 -23.38 29.16 -9.65
C ALA A 80 -24.59 28.88 -8.77
N ALA A 81 -24.93 29.80 -7.86
CA ALA A 81 -26.09 29.67 -6.98
C ALA A 81 -27.40 29.55 -7.78
N THR A 82 -27.60 30.43 -8.75
CA THR A 82 -28.82 30.43 -9.60
C THR A 82 -28.89 29.17 -10.46
N GLY A 83 -27.78 28.78 -11.08
CA GLY A 83 -27.70 27.60 -11.93
C GLY A 83 -27.98 26.31 -11.14
N PHE A 84 -27.36 26.17 -9.97
CA PHE A 84 -27.55 25.03 -9.09
C PHE A 84 -28.98 24.95 -8.54
N SER A 85 -29.52 26.06 -8.02
CA SER A 85 -30.90 26.10 -7.52
C SER A 85 -31.92 25.76 -8.60
N SER A 86 -31.69 26.23 -9.84
CA SER A 86 -32.53 25.90 -10.98
C SER A 86 -32.47 24.42 -11.33
N PHE A 87 -31.28 23.81 -11.24
CA PHE A 87 -31.09 22.37 -11.44
C PHE A 87 -31.79 21.54 -10.36
N CYS A 88 -31.60 21.87 -9.07
CA CYS A 88 -32.24 21.18 -7.95
C CYS A 88 -33.77 21.28 -8.02
N SER A 89 -34.32 22.47 -8.27
CA SER A 89 -35.78 22.66 -8.39
C SER A 89 -36.38 21.79 -9.49
N TRP A 90 -35.64 21.64 -10.60
CA TRP A 90 -36.06 20.81 -11.71
C TRP A 90 -35.93 19.30 -11.38
N LEU A 91 -34.86 18.90 -10.69
CA LEU A 91 -34.64 17.52 -10.26
C LEU A 91 -35.72 17.05 -9.26
N SER A 92 -36.16 17.95 -8.39
CA SER A 92 -37.20 17.69 -7.38
C SER A 92 -38.63 17.73 -7.94
N ASP A 93 -38.83 18.04 -9.22
CA ASP A 93 -40.15 18.00 -9.85
C ASP A 93 -40.72 16.57 -9.78
N PRO A 94 -41.88 16.36 -9.13
CA PRO A 94 -42.51 15.05 -9.03
C PRO A 94 -42.76 14.38 -10.38
N GLN A 95 -42.89 15.14 -11.47
CA GLN A 95 -43.08 14.61 -12.83
C GLN A 95 -41.81 13.96 -13.41
N ASN A 96 -40.66 14.14 -12.76
CA ASN A 96 -39.39 13.60 -13.23
C ASN A 96 -39.05 12.24 -12.60
N GLU A 97 -39.55 11.93 -11.39
CA GLU A 97 -39.33 10.65 -10.66
C GLU A 97 -37.87 10.13 -10.67
N ILE A 98 -36.88 11.04 -10.72
CA ILE A 98 -35.47 10.68 -10.83
C ILE A 98 -34.96 10.17 -9.49
N ARG A 99 -34.36 8.98 -9.50
CA ARG A 99 -33.65 8.42 -8.34
C ARG A 99 -32.17 8.44 -8.62
N LEU A 100 -31.46 9.31 -7.90
CA LEU A 100 -30.02 9.32 -7.93
C LEU A 100 -29.45 8.18 -7.08
N THR A 101 -28.30 7.68 -7.51
CA THR A 101 -27.39 6.88 -6.70
C THR A 101 -26.93 7.67 -5.48
N GLN A 102 -26.35 6.98 -4.49
CA GLN A 102 -25.83 7.63 -3.30
C GLN A 102 -24.69 8.61 -3.66
N GLU A 103 -23.79 8.19 -4.54
CA GLU A 103 -22.68 9.02 -5.02
C GLU A 103 -23.19 10.27 -5.77
N GLY A 104 -24.32 10.14 -6.48
CA GLY A 104 -24.96 11.26 -7.15
C GLY A 104 -25.55 12.27 -6.18
N LYS A 105 -26.12 11.83 -5.06
CA LYS A 105 -26.63 12.71 -3.99
C LYS A 105 -25.49 13.45 -3.30
N GLU A 106 -24.42 12.73 -2.94
CA GLU A 106 -23.23 13.32 -2.31
C GLU A 106 -22.63 14.45 -3.15
N CYS A 107 -22.59 14.31 -4.48
CA CYS A 107 -22.14 15.38 -5.37
C CYS A 107 -23.01 16.65 -5.26
N LEU A 108 -24.33 16.51 -5.12
CA LEU A 108 -25.24 17.64 -4.97
C LEU A 108 -25.12 18.27 -3.58
N ASP A 109 -24.93 17.46 -2.55
CA ASP A 109 -24.73 17.95 -1.19
C ASP A 109 -23.45 18.79 -1.11
N VAL A 110 -22.33 18.28 -1.64
CA VAL A 110 -21.05 19.02 -1.69
C VAL A 110 -21.17 20.29 -2.55
N MET A 111 -21.92 20.25 -3.65
CA MET A 111 -22.18 21.46 -4.47
C MET A 111 -22.99 22.50 -3.69
N SER A 112 -23.96 22.06 -2.89
CA SER A 112 -24.73 22.92 -1.98
C SER A 112 -23.82 23.59 -0.96
N ASP A 113 -22.87 22.84 -0.40
CA ASP A 113 -21.97 23.34 0.64
C ASP A 113 -20.88 24.24 0.07
N LEU A 114 -20.39 23.99 -1.14
CA LEU A 114 -19.53 24.92 -1.89
C LEU A 114 -20.14 26.32 -2.03
N LEU A 115 -21.47 26.42 -2.14
CA LEU A 115 -22.19 27.70 -2.23
C LEU A 115 -22.38 28.39 -0.86
N LYS A 116 -22.06 27.72 0.25
CA LYS A 116 -22.22 28.25 1.61
C LYS A 116 -20.89 28.46 2.30
N GLU A 117 -19.88 27.66 1.98
CA GLU A 117 -18.61 27.64 2.68
C GLU A 117 -17.44 27.17 1.82
N GLU A 118 -16.29 27.11 2.46
CA GLU A 118 -15.07 26.58 1.87
C GLU A 118 -15.04 25.06 2.02
N CYS A 119 -14.80 24.39 0.91
CA CYS A 119 -14.63 22.95 0.86
C CYS A 119 -13.16 22.62 0.57
N LEU A 120 -12.71 21.49 1.09
CA LEU A 120 -11.39 20.95 0.77
C LEU A 120 -11.37 20.49 -0.69
N PHE A 121 -10.29 20.74 -1.42
CA PHE A 121 -10.06 20.11 -2.72
C PHE A 121 -8.76 19.31 -2.75
N VAL A 122 -8.71 18.29 -3.60
CA VAL A 122 -7.52 17.50 -3.90
C VAL A 122 -7.44 17.24 -5.41
N LYS A 123 -6.22 17.29 -5.99
CA LYS A 123 -5.95 17.05 -7.43
C LYS A 123 -4.93 15.95 -7.72
N MET A 124 -4.37 15.32 -6.69
CA MET A 124 -3.28 14.34 -6.83
C MET A 124 -3.66 13.07 -7.61
N ASN A 125 -4.91 12.59 -7.52
CA ASN A 125 -5.43 11.45 -8.28
C ASN A 125 -6.78 11.78 -8.94
N GLY A 126 -6.82 12.92 -9.63
CA GLY A 126 -8.05 13.49 -10.14
C GLY A 126 -8.59 14.59 -9.22
N PHE A 127 -9.41 15.47 -9.79
CA PHE A 127 -9.99 16.59 -9.05
C PHE A 127 -11.21 16.13 -8.25
N ARG A 128 -11.15 16.35 -6.94
CA ARG A 128 -12.23 16.10 -6.00
C ARG A 128 -12.44 17.33 -5.15
N VAL A 129 -13.69 17.71 -4.93
CA VAL A 129 -14.08 18.65 -3.88
C VAL A 129 -14.76 17.84 -2.79
N ILE A 130 -14.41 18.13 -1.55
CA ILE A 130 -14.74 17.31 -0.39
C ILE A 130 -15.34 18.23 0.66
N HIS A 131 -16.52 17.84 1.12
CA HIS A 131 -17.12 18.38 2.32
C HIS A 131 -17.01 17.34 3.42
N ILE A 132 -16.68 17.80 4.62
CA ILE A 132 -16.59 16.92 5.78
C ILE A 132 -17.57 17.40 6.82
N THR A 133 -18.55 16.56 7.11
CA THR A 133 -19.52 16.79 8.15
C THR A 133 -19.01 16.12 9.44
N PRO A 134 -18.77 16.88 10.51
CA PRO A 134 -18.41 16.31 11.80
C PRO A 134 -19.45 15.28 12.25
N PRO A 135 -19.05 14.22 12.98
CA PRO A 135 -19.99 13.21 13.43
C PRO A 135 -21.11 13.85 14.27
N GLN A 136 -22.35 13.81 13.76
CA GLN A 136 -23.52 14.22 14.53
C GLN A 136 -23.91 13.13 15.52
N LEU A 137 -23.19 13.08 16.64
CA LEU A 137 -23.58 12.24 17.77
C LEU A 137 -24.71 12.94 18.54
N SER A 138 -25.94 12.80 18.05
CA SER A 138 -27.13 13.19 18.82
C SER A 138 -27.43 12.10 19.84
N PHE A 139 -26.76 12.18 20.99
CA PHE A 139 -27.15 11.37 22.13
C PHE A 139 -28.33 12.02 22.84
N GLY A 140 -29.39 11.25 23.03
CA GLY A 140 -30.29 11.48 24.16
C GLY A 140 -29.54 11.23 25.48
N ARG A 141 -30.14 10.48 26.41
CA ARG A 141 -29.47 10.10 27.68
C ARG A 141 -28.57 8.86 27.57
N ALA A 142 -28.20 8.42 26.37
CA ALA A 142 -27.49 7.16 26.17
C ALA A 142 -25.97 7.38 26.07
N GLN A 143 -25.20 6.59 26.82
CA GLN A 143 -23.75 6.50 26.68
C GLN A 143 -23.41 5.45 25.61
N THR A 144 -22.55 5.79 24.64
CA THR A 144 -22.03 4.83 23.66
C THR A 144 -20.69 4.26 24.12
N LEU A 145 -20.58 2.94 24.05
CA LEU A 145 -19.33 2.21 24.27
C LEU A 145 -18.85 1.65 22.93
N LEU A 146 -17.63 2.01 22.55
CA LEU A 146 -16.96 1.50 21.35
C LEU A 146 -15.90 0.49 21.79
N PHE A 147 -15.95 -0.72 21.23
CA PHE A 147 -14.94 -1.75 21.46
C PHE A 147 -13.97 -1.77 20.29
N ASP A 148 -12.87 -1.03 20.44
CA ASP A 148 -11.77 -1.01 19.49
C ASP A 148 -10.46 -1.19 20.28
N ALA A 149 -9.80 -2.33 20.07
CA ALA A 149 -8.58 -2.68 20.77
C ALA A 149 -7.40 -1.75 20.40
N THR A 150 -7.50 -1.05 19.27
CA THR A 150 -6.48 -0.17 18.72
C THR A 150 -6.78 1.31 18.91
N ALA A 151 -7.86 1.66 19.62
CA ALA A 151 -8.29 3.05 19.78
C ALA A 151 -7.21 3.98 20.37
N SER A 152 -6.33 3.49 21.22
CA SER A 152 -5.28 4.29 21.85
C SER A 152 -4.14 4.69 20.90
N ILE A 153 -4.01 4.03 19.75
CA ILE A 153 -2.94 4.27 18.78
C ILE A 153 -3.48 4.77 17.44
N ASP A 154 -4.70 4.37 17.06
CA ASP A 154 -5.30 4.73 15.79
C ASP A 154 -5.53 6.25 15.70
N GLY A 155 -5.09 6.82 14.58
CA GLY A 155 -5.13 8.26 14.32
C GLY A 155 -6.54 8.82 14.41
N ASP A 156 -7.54 8.01 14.06
CA ASP A 156 -8.95 8.42 14.02
C ASP A 156 -9.52 8.83 15.38
N TYR A 157 -8.93 8.36 16.49
CA TYR A 157 -9.39 8.70 17.85
C TYR A 157 -8.53 9.76 18.54
N THR A 158 -7.38 10.14 17.98
CA THR A 158 -6.32 10.90 18.67
C THR A 158 -6.83 12.21 19.27
N TYR A 159 -7.71 12.93 18.57
CA TYR A 159 -8.22 14.23 19.01
C TYR A 159 -9.73 14.24 19.31
N LEU A 160 -10.37 13.07 19.43
CA LEU A 160 -11.80 13.03 19.77
C LEU A 160 -12.04 13.49 21.22
N SER A 161 -12.41 14.76 21.38
CA SER A 161 -12.61 15.43 22.67
C SER A 161 -13.77 14.85 23.51
N ASN A 162 -14.70 14.15 22.86
CA ASN A 162 -15.87 13.54 23.48
C ASN A 162 -15.72 12.02 23.72
N VAL A 163 -14.53 11.47 23.49
CA VAL A 163 -14.23 10.05 23.74
C VAL A 163 -13.30 9.94 24.95
N ARG A 164 -13.62 9.00 25.84
CA ARG A 164 -12.71 8.60 26.91
C ARG A 164 -12.22 7.20 26.63
N VAL A 165 -10.92 7.06 26.38
CA VAL A 165 -10.28 5.76 26.24
C VAL A 165 -10.23 5.10 27.61
N TYR A 166 -10.56 3.80 27.67
CA TYR A 166 -10.42 3.02 28.89
C TYR A 166 -8.96 2.63 29.07
N GLU A 167 -8.28 3.24 30.05
CA GLU A 167 -6.82 3.11 30.25
C GLU A 167 -6.43 1.95 31.18
N ASN A 168 -7.39 1.30 31.84
CA ASN A 168 -7.12 0.17 32.75
C ASN A 168 -6.94 -1.15 31.97
N ALA A 169 -6.01 -1.16 31.03
CA ALA A 169 -5.59 -2.39 30.36
C ALA A 169 -4.84 -3.30 31.37
N PRO A 170 -5.03 -4.63 31.32
CA PRO A 170 -4.23 -5.54 32.13
C PRO A 170 -2.74 -5.37 31.78
N ASP A 171 -1.87 -5.43 32.79
CA ASP A 171 -0.41 -5.38 32.62
C ASP A 171 0.07 -6.69 31.97
N ARG A 172 -0.08 -6.74 30.63
CA ARG A 172 0.38 -7.84 29.81
C ARG A 172 1.76 -7.50 29.26
N LYS A 173 2.75 -8.32 29.62
CA LYS A 173 4.09 -8.26 29.05
C LYS A 173 4.20 -9.19 27.87
N PHE A 174 4.87 -8.74 26.82
CA PHE A 174 5.06 -9.48 25.57
C PHE A 174 6.46 -10.08 25.47
N SER A 175 7.01 -10.58 26.59
CA SER A 175 8.40 -11.09 26.65
C SER A 175 8.67 -12.34 25.81
N ASN A 176 7.61 -13.02 25.35
CA ASN A 176 7.62 -14.14 24.42
C ASN A 176 7.40 -13.72 22.95
N LEU A 177 7.26 -12.42 22.67
CA LEU A 177 7.10 -11.88 21.32
C LEU A 177 8.42 -11.31 20.84
N THR A 178 8.88 -11.75 19.68
CA THR A 178 10.08 -11.22 19.01
C THR A 178 9.71 -10.58 17.68
N PHE A 179 10.08 -9.32 17.49
CA PHE A 179 9.99 -8.63 16.21
C PHE A 179 11.32 -8.71 15.45
N HIS A 180 11.28 -9.29 14.26
CA HIS A 180 12.38 -9.28 13.31
C HIS A 180 12.16 -8.14 12.30
N LEU A 181 13.01 -7.12 12.37
CA LEU A 181 12.86 -5.87 11.63
C LEU A 181 13.92 -5.78 10.53
N PHE A 182 13.54 -6.06 9.28
CA PHE A 182 14.44 -5.89 8.13
C PHE A 182 14.47 -4.43 7.68
N LEU A 183 15.55 -3.72 7.94
CA LEU A 183 15.69 -2.30 7.61
C LEU A 183 16.39 -2.06 6.26
N HIS A 184 17.07 -3.07 5.72
CA HIS A 184 17.79 -2.93 4.46
C HIS A 184 16.83 -2.65 3.28
N PRO A 185 17.05 -1.61 2.43
CA PRO A 185 16.15 -1.28 1.30
C PRO A 185 15.93 -2.41 0.28
N GLY A 186 16.88 -3.36 0.22
CA GLY A 186 16.75 -4.59 -0.54
C GLY A 186 15.63 -5.53 -0.06
N CYS A 187 15.11 -5.33 1.14
CA CYS A 187 13.95 -6.03 1.71
C CYS A 187 12.63 -5.26 1.51
N ASN A 188 12.60 -4.18 0.72
CA ASN A 188 11.37 -3.45 0.45
C ASN A 188 10.31 -4.34 -0.21
N VAL A 189 9.12 -4.35 0.38
CA VAL A 189 7.93 -5.16 0.03
C VAL A 189 6.72 -4.28 -0.32
N SER A 190 6.93 -3.05 -0.80
CA SER A 190 5.83 -2.23 -1.34
C SER A 190 5.15 -2.90 -2.54
N LYS A 191 3.89 -2.53 -2.84
CA LYS A 191 3.17 -3.02 -4.04
C LYS A 191 4.02 -2.90 -5.31
N THR A 192 4.71 -1.76 -5.48
CA THR A 192 5.57 -1.51 -6.63
C THR A 192 6.83 -2.38 -6.60
N ALA A 193 7.47 -2.56 -5.44
CA ALA A 193 8.63 -3.42 -5.30
C ALA A 193 8.28 -4.88 -5.64
N LEU A 194 7.16 -5.38 -5.10
CA LEU A 194 6.67 -6.74 -5.32
C LEU A 194 6.11 -6.99 -6.74
N ARG A 195 6.06 -5.99 -7.63
CA ARG A 195 5.80 -6.22 -9.06
C ARG A 195 7.04 -6.67 -9.84
N SER A 196 8.23 -6.44 -9.30
CA SER A 196 9.48 -6.87 -9.93
C SER A 196 9.67 -8.38 -9.76
N PRO A 197 9.87 -9.16 -10.84
CA PRO A 197 10.15 -10.60 -10.73
C PRO A 197 11.39 -10.92 -9.89
N GLU A 198 12.45 -10.11 -10.00
CA GLU A 198 13.65 -10.26 -9.19
C GLU A 198 13.33 -10.08 -7.70
N ARG A 199 12.50 -9.08 -7.38
CA ARG A 199 12.10 -8.84 -5.99
C ARG A 199 11.22 -9.96 -5.47
N GLN A 200 10.25 -10.42 -6.25
CA GLN A 200 9.38 -11.55 -5.90
C GLN A 200 10.21 -12.78 -5.56
N PHE A 201 11.14 -13.15 -6.43
CA PHE A 201 11.98 -14.32 -6.23
C PHE A 201 12.88 -14.19 -5.00
N SER A 202 13.56 -13.05 -4.80
CA SER A 202 14.40 -12.84 -3.60
C SER A 202 13.60 -12.86 -2.30
N ILE A 203 12.43 -12.23 -2.26
CA ILE A 203 11.55 -12.25 -1.08
C ILE A 203 10.99 -13.65 -0.85
N ARG A 204 10.67 -14.40 -1.90
CA ARG A 204 10.23 -15.79 -1.77
C ARG A 204 11.29 -16.67 -1.11
N GLN A 205 12.56 -16.55 -1.51
CA GLN A 205 13.65 -17.28 -0.87
C GLN A 205 13.79 -16.96 0.61
N LEU A 206 13.67 -15.68 0.99
CA LEU A 206 13.68 -15.29 2.40
C LEU A 206 12.49 -15.89 3.17
N ILE A 207 11.30 -15.91 2.56
CA ILE A 207 10.11 -16.53 3.17
C ILE A 207 10.33 -18.04 3.34
N ASP A 208 10.84 -18.73 2.32
CA ASP A 208 11.09 -20.18 2.40
C ASP A 208 12.11 -20.51 3.51
N GLU A 209 13.13 -19.67 3.70
CA GLU A 209 14.08 -19.78 4.82
C GLU A 209 13.42 -19.54 6.18
N ILE A 210 12.57 -18.52 6.30
CA ILE A 210 11.78 -18.28 7.52
C ILE A 210 10.87 -19.49 7.80
N VAL A 211 10.18 -20.01 6.78
CA VAL A 211 9.29 -21.17 6.89
C VAL A 211 10.05 -22.41 7.35
N ALA A 212 11.22 -22.68 6.77
CA ALA A 212 12.05 -23.83 7.14
C ALA A 212 12.53 -23.78 8.60
N ASN A 213 12.76 -22.58 9.12
CA ASN A 213 13.22 -22.36 10.49
C ASN A 213 12.08 -22.13 11.50
N SER A 214 10.84 -22.01 11.05
CA SER A 214 9.68 -21.78 11.91
C SER A 214 9.08 -23.08 12.40
N THR A 215 8.66 -23.12 13.66
CA THR A 215 7.89 -24.23 14.20
C THR A 215 6.40 -23.93 14.16
N GLY A 216 5.61 -24.85 13.62
CA GLY A 216 4.15 -24.77 13.62
C GLY A 216 3.58 -23.98 12.45
N LYS A 217 2.36 -23.46 12.64
CA LYS A 217 1.61 -22.76 11.60
C LYS A 217 2.04 -21.30 11.47
N ILE A 218 2.05 -20.81 10.24
CA ILE A 218 2.48 -19.46 9.88
C ILE A 218 1.29 -18.66 9.36
N PHE A 219 1.13 -17.45 9.87
CA PHE A 219 0.24 -16.44 9.32
C PHE A 219 1.05 -15.51 8.41
N LEU A 220 0.82 -15.58 7.09
CA LEU A 220 1.48 -14.69 6.12
C LEU A 220 0.44 -13.88 5.38
N SER A 221 0.52 -12.55 5.48
CA SER A 221 -0.39 -11.63 4.80
C SER A 221 0.36 -10.66 3.88
N SER A 222 -0.24 -10.35 2.73
CA SER A 222 0.22 -9.32 1.79
C SER A 222 -0.95 -8.64 1.09
N TYR A 223 -0.66 -7.91 0.01
CA TYR A 223 -1.64 -7.39 -0.92
C TYR A 223 -2.25 -8.52 -1.78
N LYS A 224 -3.56 -8.44 -2.06
CA LYS A 224 -4.33 -9.48 -2.77
C LYS A 224 -3.71 -9.95 -4.09
N GLU A 225 -3.27 -9.01 -4.93
CA GLU A 225 -2.65 -9.35 -6.22
C GLU A 225 -1.24 -9.93 -6.04
N GLN A 226 -0.44 -9.35 -5.16
CA GLN A 226 0.95 -9.75 -4.92
C GLN A 226 1.03 -11.14 -4.29
N ASN A 227 0.09 -11.52 -3.42
CA ASN A 227 -0.04 -12.89 -2.90
C ASN A 227 -0.14 -13.92 -4.03
N ARG A 228 -1.01 -13.67 -5.02
CA ARG A 228 -1.18 -14.58 -6.16
C ARG A 228 0.09 -14.72 -6.98
N MET A 229 0.86 -13.64 -7.12
CA MET A 229 2.11 -13.65 -7.87
C MET A 229 3.24 -14.37 -7.12
N LEU A 230 3.42 -14.06 -5.82
CA LEU A 230 4.49 -14.63 -4.99
C LEU A 230 4.37 -16.15 -4.78
N PHE A 231 3.16 -16.68 -4.84
CA PHE A 231 2.86 -18.08 -4.56
C PHE A 231 2.13 -18.77 -5.71
N ALA A 232 2.37 -18.32 -6.95
CA ALA A 232 1.81 -18.94 -8.15
C ALA A 232 2.20 -20.43 -8.28
N ASP A 233 3.43 -20.78 -7.86
CA ASP A 233 3.98 -22.14 -7.93
C ASP A 233 3.64 -22.99 -6.69
N GLY A 234 2.77 -22.50 -5.81
CA GLY A 234 2.34 -23.20 -4.61
C GLY A 234 2.68 -22.48 -3.31
N ILE A 235 1.84 -22.74 -2.30
CA ILE A 235 1.93 -22.21 -0.94
C ILE A 235 2.49 -23.33 -0.04
N PRO A 236 3.56 -23.09 0.73
CA PRO A 236 4.07 -24.06 1.70
C PRO A 236 3.00 -24.49 2.72
N ASP A 237 2.99 -25.78 3.08
CA ASP A 237 1.96 -26.38 3.96
C ASP A 237 1.90 -25.75 5.36
N GLN A 238 3.01 -25.19 5.85
CA GLN A 238 3.03 -24.49 7.14
C GLN A 238 2.23 -23.18 7.10
N ILE A 239 2.04 -22.57 5.94
CA ILE A 239 1.37 -21.28 5.81
C ILE A 239 -0.15 -21.49 5.78
N CYS A 240 -0.84 -20.87 6.74
CA CYS A 240 -2.29 -20.94 6.81
C CYS A 240 -2.95 -20.27 5.61
N GLN A 241 -3.91 -21.00 5.02
CA GLN A 241 -4.73 -20.53 3.93
C GLN A 241 -6.14 -20.18 4.43
N MET A 242 -6.81 -19.27 3.72
CA MET A 242 -8.20 -18.86 3.92
C MET A 242 -8.89 -18.88 2.56
N ASP A 243 -10.05 -19.53 2.46
CA ASP A 243 -10.84 -19.67 1.22
C ASP A 243 -10.04 -20.17 0.01
N GLY A 244 -9.10 -21.10 0.23
CA GLY A 244 -8.28 -21.69 -0.83
C GLY A 244 -7.12 -20.81 -1.33
N GLY A 245 -6.73 -19.77 -0.59
CA GLY A 245 -5.57 -18.95 -0.90
C GLY A 245 -4.93 -18.29 0.32
N LEU A 246 -3.94 -17.43 0.09
CA LEU A 246 -3.29 -16.69 1.17
C LEU A 246 -4.14 -15.53 1.68
N PRO A 247 -4.15 -15.28 3.00
CA PRO A 247 -4.80 -14.12 3.55
C PRO A 247 -4.16 -12.84 3.05
N TYR A 248 -4.97 -11.79 2.89
CA TYR A 248 -4.52 -10.49 2.40
C TYR A 248 -5.10 -9.36 3.25
N TYR A 249 -4.44 -8.20 3.23
CA TYR A 249 -4.89 -7.02 3.98
C TYR A 249 -6.35 -6.66 3.65
N GLY A 250 -7.19 -6.57 4.69
CA GLY A 250 -8.63 -6.30 4.58
C GLY A 250 -9.50 -7.53 4.26
N GLY A 251 -8.90 -8.66 3.86
CA GLY A 251 -9.60 -9.93 3.62
C GLY A 251 -9.67 -10.86 4.83
N THR A 252 -8.97 -10.54 5.92
CA THR A 252 -8.85 -11.37 7.12
C THR A 252 -9.88 -11.04 8.20
N ASN A 253 -10.71 -10.01 8.00
CA ASN A 253 -11.65 -9.50 9.00
C ASN A 253 -12.62 -10.58 9.50
N GLY A 254 -12.69 -10.76 10.83
CA GLY A 254 -13.56 -11.75 11.47
C GLY A 254 -13.07 -13.21 11.44
N SER A 255 -11.99 -13.54 10.73
CA SER A 255 -11.44 -14.92 10.74
C SER A 255 -10.69 -15.22 12.05
N ASN A 256 -10.87 -16.44 12.55
CA ASN A 256 -10.15 -17.02 13.68
C ASN A 256 -9.15 -18.12 13.26
N ASP A 257 -8.93 -18.31 11.95
CA ASP A 257 -8.16 -19.43 11.40
C ASP A 257 -6.67 -19.37 11.79
N PHE A 258 -6.19 -18.17 12.12
CA PHE A 258 -4.78 -17.89 12.41
C PHE A 258 -4.43 -17.91 13.89
N ARG A 259 -5.40 -18.15 14.79
CA ARG A 259 -5.23 -18.03 16.25
C ARG A 259 -4.15 -18.95 16.85
N ASN A 260 -3.72 -19.97 16.12
CA ASN A 260 -2.69 -20.93 16.52
C ASN A 260 -1.37 -20.72 15.76
N CYS A 261 -1.21 -19.60 15.05
CA CYS A 261 0.04 -19.28 14.38
C CYS A 261 1.01 -18.63 15.36
N HIS A 262 2.24 -19.14 15.41
CA HIS A 262 3.32 -18.58 16.24
C HIS A 262 4.35 -17.82 15.42
N THR A 263 4.19 -17.78 14.10
CA THR A 263 5.01 -16.99 13.20
C THR A 263 4.08 -16.14 12.34
N VAL A 264 4.36 -14.85 12.28
CA VAL A 264 3.61 -13.84 11.53
C VAL A 264 4.55 -13.18 10.53
N ILE A 265 4.21 -13.21 9.25
CA ILE A 265 4.97 -12.58 8.18
C ILE A 265 4.08 -11.55 7.50
N LEU A 266 4.39 -10.26 7.67
CA LEU A 266 3.62 -9.17 7.06
C LEU A 266 4.38 -8.58 5.87
N LEU A 267 4.00 -8.99 4.67
CA LEU A 267 4.60 -8.54 3.41
C LEU A 267 3.92 -7.27 2.93
N GLY A 268 4.50 -6.13 3.28
CA GLY A 268 3.99 -4.81 2.93
C GLY A 268 3.27 -4.16 4.09
N TRP A 269 2.68 -3.00 3.81
CA TRP A 269 1.98 -2.19 4.80
C TRP A 269 0.58 -1.88 4.27
N PRO A 270 -0.49 -2.01 5.09
CA PRO A 270 -1.89 -1.83 4.69
C PRO A 270 -2.22 -0.34 4.42
N ARG A 271 -1.55 0.23 3.42
CA ARG A 271 -1.62 1.64 3.03
C ARG A 271 -2.89 1.94 2.25
N LEU A 272 -3.49 3.08 2.58
CA LEU A 272 -4.44 3.78 1.73
C LEU A 272 -3.70 4.49 0.59
N LYS A 273 -4.47 5.08 -0.34
CA LYS A 273 -3.88 6.02 -1.29
C LYS A 273 -3.44 7.29 -0.54
N PRO A 274 -2.39 7.99 -0.98
CA PRO A 274 -1.89 9.18 -0.27
C PRO A 274 -2.94 10.28 -0.06
N ASP A 275 -3.83 10.46 -1.03
CA ASP A 275 -4.93 11.40 -0.95
C ASP A 275 -6.03 10.93 0.01
N ASP A 276 -6.30 9.63 0.12
CA ASP A 276 -7.23 9.13 1.13
C ASP A 276 -6.68 9.31 2.56
N PHE A 277 -5.36 9.16 2.75
CA PHE A 277 -4.72 9.54 4.03
C PHE A 277 -4.89 11.03 4.33
N PHE A 278 -4.68 11.89 3.33
CA PHE A 278 -4.85 13.34 3.48
C PHE A 278 -6.29 13.70 3.88
N VAL A 279 -7.28 13.12 3.20
CA VAL A 279 -8.69 13.39 3.46
C VAL A 279 -9.10 12.88 4.84
N ASN A 280 -8.68 11.67 5.23
CA ASN A 280 -9.01 11.15 6.56
C ASN A 280 -8.31 11.92 7.68
N CYS A 281 -7.07 12.35 7.48
CA CYS A 281 -6.36 13.25 8.40
C CYS A 281 -7.10 14.58 8.52
N PHE A 282 -7.61 15.15 7.42
CA PHE A 282 -8.45 16.36 7.48
C PHE A 282 -9.77 16.12 8.21
N ALA A 283 -10.40 14.98 7.98
CA ALA A 283 -11.65 14.62 8.64
C ALA A 283 -11.52 14.49 10.16
N THR A 284 -10.36 14.05 10.63
CA THR A 284 -10.14 13.68 12.03
C THR A 284 -9.39 14.75 12.80
N TRP A 285 -8.39 15.39 12.18
CA TRP A 285 -7.46 16.33 12.82
C TRP A 285 -7.64 17.77 12.30
N GLY A 286 -8.58 18.01 11.38
CA GLY A 286 -8.84 19.31 10.75
C GLY A 286 -9.04 20.45 11.75
N GLU A 287 -9.97 20.28 12.69
CA GLU A 287 -10.25 21.25 13.77
C GLU A 287 -9.13 21.35 14.83
N HIS A 288 -8.12 20.49 14.74
CA HIS A 288 -7.02 20.38 15.70
C HIS A 288 -5.68 20.83 15.13
N GLY A 289 -5.69 21.82 14.22
CA GLY A 289 -4.47 22.41 13.67
C GLY A 289 -4.14 21.96 12.25
N PHE A 290 -4.75 20.86 11.75
CA PHE A 290 -4.40 20.38 10.42
C PHE A 290 -4.95 21.30 9.31
N ARG A 291 -6.06 21.99 9.56
CA ARG A 291 -6.58 22.98 8.62
C ARG A 291 -5.59 24.10 8.36
N GLU A 292 -5.01 24.67 9.41
CA GLU A 292 -4.02 25.73 9.35
C GLU A 292 -2.75 25.26 8.64
N VAL A 293 -2.35 24.01 8.85
CA VAL A 293 -1.23 23.37 8.13
C VAL A 293 -1.53 23.27 6.63
N VAL A 294 -2.76 22.94 6.24
CA VAL A 294 -3.19 22.88 4.83
C VAL A 294 -3.27 24.26 4.21
N GLU A 295 -3.84 25.25 4.91
CA GLU A 295 -3.93 26.64 4.46
C GLU A 295 -2.53 27.23 4.23
N GLY A 296 -1.63 27.12 5.21
CA GLY A 296 -0.25 27.61 5.09
C GLY A 296 0.54 26.91 3.98
N ALA A 297 0.33 25.61 3.76
CA ALA A 297 0.94 24.90 2.63
C ALA A 297 0.37 25.38 1.29
N PHE A 298 -0.93 25.64 1.20
CA PHE A 298 -1.57 26.14 -0.01
C PHE A 298 -1.11 27.57 -0.35
N GLU A 299 -1.00 28.46 0.63
CA GLU A 299 -0.44 29.81 0.46
C GLU A 299 1.03 29.77 0.00
N ALA A 300 1.84 28.87 0.58
CA ALA A 300 3.21 28.66 0.14
C ALA A 300 3.27 28.19 -1.31
N PHE A 301 2.38 27.30 -1.75
CA PHE A 301 2.32 26.88 -3.15
C PHE A 301 1.93 28.00 -4.11
N GLN A 302 1.18 29.01 -3.65
CA GLN A 302 0.82 30.15 -4.49
C GLN A 302 2.01 31.10 -4.68
N SER A 303 2.86 31.23 -3.66
CA SER A 303 4.00 32.15 -3.63
C SER A 303 5.29 31.54 -4.16
N ASP A 304 5.46 30.22 -3.97
CA ASP A 304 6.67 29.46 -4.31
C ASP A 304 6.37 28.28 -5.25
N ARG A 305 7.41 27.53 -5.61
CA ARG A 305 7.29 26.33 -6.45
C ARG A 305 6.65 25.17 -5.69
N ILE A 306 5.64 24.53 -6.28
CA ILE A 306 5.05 23.30 -5.75
C ILE A 306 6.12 22.18 -5.68
N PRO A 307 6.36 21.56 -4.50
CA PRO A 307 7.33 20.48 -4.35
C PRO A 307 6.92 19.22 -5.14
N GLY A 308 7.87 18.30 -5.36
CA GLY A 308 7.61 17.06 -6.10
C GLY A 308 6.65 16.11 -5.36
N GLU A 309 6.74 16.05 -4.04
CA GLU A 309 5.87 15.23 -3.17
C GLU A 309 5.21 16.13 -2.10
N PRO A 310 4.15 16.87 -2.45
CA PRO A 310 3.57 17.90 -1.58
C PRO A 310 2.96 17.35 -0.29
N LEU A 311 2.26 16.22 -0.36
CA LEU A 311 1.68 15.58 0.83
C LEU A 311 2.75 15.14 1.83
N ARG A 312 3.93 14.71 1.36
CA ARG A 312 5.05 14.32 2.25
C ARG A 312 5.68 15.49 2.98
N GLN A 313 5.33 16.73 2.67
CA GLN A 313 5.80 17.89 3.41
C GLN A 313 4.96 18.16 4.66
N LEU A 314 3.76 17.57 4.78
CA LEU A 314 2.84 17.82 5.87
C LEU A 314 3.18 16.94 7.09
N PRO A 315 3.69 17.49 8.22
CA PRO A 315 4.13 16.68 9.35
C PRO A 315 2.98 15.94 10.04
N MET A 316 1.82 16.59 10.21
CA MET A 316 0.63 15.96 10.79
C MET A 316 0.14 14.78 9.94
N LEU A 317 0.24 14.88 8.60
CA LEU A 317 -0.12 13.76 7.73
C LEU A 317 0.82 12.56 7.92
N LYS A 318 2.13 12.79 8.10
CA LYS A 318 3.10 11.73 8.41
C LYS A 318 2.77 11.01 9.72
N GLU A 319 2.41 11.77 10.75
CA GLU A 319 2.03 11.21 12.03
C GLU A 319 0.72 10.40 11.93
N TYR A 320 -0.30 10.95 11.26
CA TYR A 320 -1.55 10.25 11.01
C TYR A 320 -1.32 8.94 10.23
N GLU A 321 -0.52 8.98 9.16
CA GLU A 321 -0.13 7.77 8.41
C GLU A 321 0.54 6.72 9.31
N ALA A 322 1.46 7.14 10.18
CA ALA A 322 2.16 6.23 11.08
C ALA A 322 1.21 5.56 12.08
N ARG A 323 0.33 6.34 12.70
CA ARG A 323 -0.71 5.86 13.64
C ARG A 323 -1.69 4.90 12.98
N TYR A 324 -2.22 5.26 11.81
CA TYR A 324 -3.11 4.40 11.03
C TYR A 324 -2.45 3.07 10.69
N LEU A 325 -1.21 3.10 10.18
CA LEU A 325 -0.50 1.89 9.80
C LEU A 325 -0.16 1.01 11.01
N ALA A 326 0.23 1.60 12.13
CA ALA A 326 0.51 0.87 13.36
C ALA A 326 -0.75 0.16 13.88
N ALA A 327 -1.90 0.84 13.92
CA ALA A 327 -3.17 0.23 14.32
C ALA A 327 -3.53 -0.98 13.45
N ARG A 328 -3.40 -0.87 12.13
CA ARG A 328 -3.70 -1.98 11.21
C ARG A 328 -2.72 -3.15 11.35
N VAL A 329 -1.44 -2.87 11.58
CA VAL A 329 -0.44 -3.92 11.81
C VAL A 329 -0.64 -4.61 13.16
N GLU A 330 -0.96 -3.85 14.21
CA GLU A 330 -1.36 -4.39 15.51
C GLU A 330 -2.54 -5.38 15.34
N GLN A 331 -3.57 -5.00 14.58
CA GLN A 331 -4.71 -5.87 14.29
C GLN A 331 -4.30 -7.17 13.58
N GLU A 332 -3.38 -7.12 12.60
CA GLU A 332 -2.89 -8.33 11.93
C GLU A 332 -2.06 -9.23 12.87
N ILE A 333 -1.22 -8.65 13.74
CA ILE A 333 -0.45 -9.41 14.73
C ILE A 333 -1.39 -10.12 15.72
N TYR A 334 -2.45 -9.44 16.17
CA TYR A 334 -3.48 -10.01 17.05
C TYR A 334 -4.38 -11.07 16.38
N ARG A 335 -4.12 -11.46 15.12
CA ARG A 335 -4.75 -12.66 14.54
C ARG A 335 -4.06 -13.96 14.94
N SER A 336 -2.80 -13.85 15.36
CA SER A 336 -1.93 -14.97 15.74
C SER A 336 -2.19 -15.46 17.17
N ALA A 337 -1.36 -16.39 17.66
CA ALA A 337 -1.38 -16.88 19.04
C ALA A 337 -1.29 -15.77 20.10
N ILE A 338 -0.71 -14.60 19.75
CA ILE A 338 -0.68 -13.42 20.63
C ILE A 338 -2.08 -12.95 21.04
N ARG A 339 -3.14 -13.26 20.30
CA ARG A 339 -4.52 -12.96 20.74
C ARG A 339 -4.90 -13.64 22.05
N LEU A 340 -4.33 -14.81 22.32
CA LEU A 340 -4.64 -15.61 23.49
C LEU A 340 -3.92 -15.00 24.71
N PRO A 341 -4.65 -14.56 25.77
CA PRO A 341 -4.04 -13.92 26.93
C PRO A 341 -2.98 -14.79 27.62
N ASP A 342 -3.19 -16.11 27.63
CA ASP A 342 -2.32 -17.09 28.29
C ASP A 342 -1.24 -17.69 27.37
N CYS A 343 -1.05 -17.15 26.16
CA CYS A 343 0.00 -17.62 25.27
C CYS A 343 1.39 -17.37 25.90
N LYS A 344 2.08 -18.46 26.25
CA LYS A 344 3.46 -18.45 26.77
C LYS A 344 4.50 -18.90 25.75
N ASP A 345 4.04 -19.44 24.63
CA ASP A 345 4.89 -19.89 23.54
C ASP A 345 5.60 -18.70 22.89
N GLU A 346 6.80 -18.93 22.36
CA GLU A 346 7.51 -17.89 21.59
C GLU A 346 6.73 -17.60 20.30
N VAL A 347 6.56 -16.31 20.00
CA VAL A 347 5.90 -15.81 18.80
C VAL A 347 6.85 -14.86 18.06
N HIS A 348 6.97 -15.07 16.76
CA HIS A 348 7.86 -14.30 15.88
C HIS A 348 7.04 -13.47 14.90
N VAL A 349 7.36 -12.17 14.78
CA VAL A 349 6.75 -11.26 13.81
C VAL A 349 7.82 -10.68 12.91
N TYR A 350 7.70 -10.92 11.60
CA TYR A 350 8.64 -10.45 10.59
C TYR A 350 8.05 -9.24 9.86
N LEU A 351 8.72 -8.09 10.00
CA LEU A 351 8.35 -6.81 9.37
C LEU A 351 9.48 -6.33 8.46
N PHE A 352 9.11 -5.78 7.31
CA PHE A 352 10.07 -5.42 6.27
C PHE A 352 9.96 -3.94 5.90
N CYS A 353 11.09 -3.23 6.01
CA CYS A 353 11.23 -1.80 5.75
C CYS A 353 10.09 -1.00 6.41
N PRO A 354 9.96 -1.02 7.74
CA PRO A 354 8.92 -0.29 8.44
C PRO A 354 8.97 1.19 8.08
N PRO A 355 7.81 1.79 7.73
CA PRO A 355 7.72 3.22 7.50
C PRO A 355 8.16 3.99 8.74
N GLU A 356 8.70 5.18 8.51
CA GLU A 356 9.09 6.08 9.58
C GLU A 356 7.93 6.33 10.55
N GLY A 357 8.21 6.36 11.85
CA GLY A 357 7.22 6.58 12.91
C GLY A 357 6.37 5.36 13.28
N VAL A 358 6.23 4.34 12.43
CA VAL A 358 5.35 3.19 12.71
C VAL A 358 5.90 2.28 13.81
N TRP A 359 7.20 1.95 13.74
CA TRP A 359 7.82 1.03 14.70
C TRP A 359 7.80 1.55 16.15
N PRO A 360 8.16 2.82 16.44
CA PRO A 360 8.04 3.37 17.79
C PRO A 360 6.63 3.19 18.39
N LEU A 361 5.59 3.46 17.61
CA LEU A 361 4.20 3.31 18.05
C LEU A 361 3.86 1.83 18.33
N LEU A 362 4.27 0.90 17.46
CA LEU A 362 4.07 -0.53 17.71
C LEU A 362 4.81 -1.02 18.97
N ARG A 363 6.05 -0.59 19.19
CA ARG A 363 6.85 -0.95 20.36
C ARG A 363 6.13 -0.58 21.66
N GLU A 364 5.51 0.60 21.71
CA GLU A 364 4.72 1.05 22.88
C GLU A 364 3.52 0.15 23.16
N ARG A 365 2.93 -0.45 22.12
CA ARG A 365 1.77 -1.37 22.23
C ARG A 365 2.13 -2.78 22.65
N PHE A 366 3.39 -3.18 22.48
CA PHE A 366 3.90 -4.49 22.86
C PHE A 366 5.00 -4.37 23.93
N PRO A 367 4.68 -3.88 25.15
CA PRO A 367 5.67 -3.66 26.20
C PRO A 367 6.41 -4.95 26.56
N GLY A 368 7.74 -4.87 26.56
CA GLY A 368 8.63 -5.98 26.89
C GLY A 368 8.87 -6.99 25.76
N CYS A 369 8.40 -6.72 24.53
CA CYS A 369 8.78 -7.51 23.36
C CYS A 369 10.30 -7.45 23.09
N ARG A 370 10.81 -8.47 22.42
CA ARG A 370 12.20 -8.54 21.95
C ARG A 370 12.29 -7.99 20.54
N GLU A 371 13.47 -7.48 20.20
CA GLU A 371 13.75 -6.89 18.90
C GLU A 371 15.00 -7.53 18.30
N ASP A 372 14.89 -7.95 17.06
CA ASP A 372 15.99 -8.38 16.21
C ASP A 372 16.05 -7.47 14.98
N ILE A 373 16.99 -6.52 14.99
CA ILE A 373 17.09 -5.48 13.96
C ILE A 373 18.12 -5.89 12.91
N ILE A 374 17.64 -6.14 11.70
CA ILE A 374 18.42 -6.69 10.60
C ILE A 374 18.73 -5.57 9.60
N HIS A 375 19.94 -5.02 9.69
CA HIS A 375 20.41 -3.94 8.82
C HIS A 375 21.01 -4.42 7.50
N THR A 376 21.42 -5.68 7.42
CA THR A 376 22.03 -6.27 6.22
C THR A 376 20.98 -6.91 5.32
N LEU A 377 21.31 -7.04 4.03
CA LEU A 377 20.51 -7.86 3.13
C LEU A 377 20.76 -9.34 3.46
N PRO A 378 19.74 -10.16 3.74
CA PRO A 378 19.95 -11.59 4.01
C PRO A 378 20.68 -12.30 2.87
N ASP A 379 21.54 -13.25 3.21
CA ASP A 379 22.42 -13.93 2.25
C ASP A 379 21.63 -14.64 1.14
N CYS A 380 20.50 -15.26 1.49
CA CYS A 380 19.58 -15.87 0.54
C CYS A 380 19.14 -14.86 -0.55
N MET A 381 18.93 -13.59 -0.20
CA MET A 381 18.57 -12.51 -1.13
C MET A 381 19.78 -11.94 -1.89
N GLN A 382 20.99 -12.00 -1.33
CA GLN A 382 22.21 -11.53 -1.98
C GLN A 382 22.60 -12.42 -3.17
N VAL A 383 22.53 -13.74 -2.96
CA VAL A 383 22.80 -14.75 -4.01
C VAL A 383 21.88 -14.51 -5.21
N THR A 384 20.62 -14.13 -4.96
CA THR A 384 19.62 -13.81 -5.99
C THR A 384 19.98 -12.60 -6.87
N LYS A 385 20.43 -11.49 -6.27
CA LYS A 385 20.84 -10.29 -7.02
C LYS A 385 22.01 -10.56 -7.95
N GLY A 386 22.89 -11.48 -7.57
CA GLY A 386 23.98 -11.96 -8.40
C GLY A 386 23.50 -12.78 -9.61
N ARG A 387 22.44 -13.59 -9.42
CA ARG A 387 21.86 -14.54 -10.38
C ARG A 387 20.89 -13.93 -11.41
N ASN A 388 20.35 -12.74 -11.19
CA ASN A 388 19.32 -12.14 -12.06
C ASN A 388 19.79 -10.94 -12.90
N ARG A 389 21.08 -10.55 -12.86
CA ARG A 389 21.60 -9.56 -13.80
C ARG A 389 21.50 -10.12 -15.23
N LYS A 390 20.64 -9.52 -16.06
CA LYS A 390 20.59 -9.73 -17.51
C LYS A 390 21.34 -8.57 -18.18
N TYR A 391 22.27 -8.86 -19.08
CA TYR A 391 22.87 -7.85 -19.95
C TYR A 391 22.20 -7.99 -21.33
N GLN A 392 21.54 -6.93 -21.81
CA GLN A 392 20.81 -6.94 -23.08
C GLN A 392 19.79 -8.10 -23.24
N GLY A 393 19.08 -8.45 -22.15
CA GLY A 393 18.03 -9.47 -22.18
C GLY A 393 18.52 -10.93 -22.13
N ALA A 394 19.83 -11.19 -22.20
CA ALA A 394 20.40 -12.53 -22.08
C ALA A 394 20.97 -12.80 -20.66
N PRO A 395 20.99 -14.07 -20.18
CA PRO A 395 21.68 -14.45 -18.96
C PRO A 395 23.17 -14.09 -19.02
N THR A 396 23.73 -13.54 -17.94
CA THR A 396 25.18 -13.27 -17.89
C THR A 396 25.99 -14.56 -17.84
N ALA A 397 27.27 -14.48 -18.21
CA ALA A 397 28.19 -15.63 -18.14
C ALA A 397 28.24 -16.30 -16.76
N TYR A 398 28.11 -15.51 -15.68
CA TYR A 398 28.03 -16.03 -14.31
C TYR A 398 26.75 -16.85 -14.08
N ASN A 399 25.60 -16.38 -14.55
CA ASN A 399 24.33 -17.09 -14.34
C ASN A 399 24.32 -18.42 -15.07
N LYS A 400 24.75 -18.44 -16.34
CA LYS A 400 24.88 -19.68 -17.11
C LYS A 400 25.81 -20.67 -16.38
N PHE A 401 26.95 -20.18 -15.89
CA PHE A 401 27.91 -21.00 -15.16
C PHE A 401 27.32 -21.55 -13.85
N ALA A 402 26.63 -20.73 -13.08
CA ALA A 402 26.05 -21.13 -11.80
C ALA A 402 24.92 -22.15 -11.97
N GLU A 403 24.01 -21.90 -12.91
CA GLU A 403 22.90 -22.79 -13.24
C GLU A 403 23.39 -24.18 -13.69
N PHE A 404 24.41 -24.22 -14.55
CA PHE A 404 25.03 -25.48 -14.95
C PHE A 404 25.63 -26.20 -13.73
N MET A 405 26.45 -25.52 -12.92
CA MET A 405 27.17 -26.16 -11.80
C MET A 405 26.23 -26.73 -10.73
N GLU A 406 25.10 -26.08 -10.48
CA GLU A 406 24.10 -26.54 -9.52
C GLU A 406 23.35 -27.78 -10.01
N ALA A 407 23.00 -27.84 -11.30
CA ALA A 407 22.33 -28.98 -11.93
C ALA A 407 23.27 -30.14 -12.28
N TRP A 408 24.58 -29.86 -12.36
CA TRP A 408 25.59 -30.81 -12.84
C TRP A 408 25.86 -31.93 -11.84
N GLN A 409 25.70 -33.16 -12.33
CA GLN A 409 25.77 -34.40 -11.54
C GLN A 409 27.22 -34.88 -11.26
N GLY A 410 28.24 -34.06 -11.56
CA GLY A 410 29.62 -34.33 -11.19
C GLY A 410 30.44 -35.17 -12.18
N THR A 411 29.92 -35.46 -13.37
CA THR A 411 30.67 -36.13 -14.45
C THR A 411 31.74 -35.21 -15.02
N GLU A 412 33.01 -35.60 -14.90
CA GLU A 412 34.20 -34.80 -15.27
C GLU A 412 34.00 -34.00 -16.57
N ILE A 413 34.12 -32.67 -16.49
CA ILE A 413 33.94 -31.78 -17.64
C ILE A 413 35.16 -30.89 -17.86
N SER A 414 35.65 -30.85 -19.10
CA SER A 414 36.76 -29.96 -19.47
C SER A 414 36.30 -28.50 -19.57
N VAL A 415 37.21 -27.56 -19.31
CA VAL A 415 36.96 -26.12 -19.49
C VAL A 415 36.50 -25.79 -20.91
N ALA A 416 37.03 -26.48 -21.93
CA ALA A 416 36.63 -26.26 -23.31
C ALA A 416 35.18 -26.70 -23.55
N ALA A 417 34.80 -27.90 -23.11
CA ALA A 417 33.43 -28.41 -23.25
C ALA A 417 32.43 -27.54 -22.48
N LEU A 418 32.73 -27.24 -21.22
CA LEU A 418 31.89 -26.38 -20.40
C LEU A 418 31.71 -24.99 -21.03
N ARG A 419 32.80 -24.33 -21.43
CA ARG A 419 32.73 -22.97 -21.99
C ARG A 419 32.00 -22.93 -23.34
N ASP A 420 32.38 -23.82 -24.25
CA ASP A 420 31.98 -23.72 -25.66
C ASP A 420 30.67 -24.47 -25.96
N GLN A 421 30.35 -25.54 -25.23
CA GLN A 421 29.22 -26.43 -25.54
C GLN A 421 28.05 -26.23 -24.58
N GLU A 422 28.33 -26.10 -23.28
CA GLU A 422 27.28 -25.98 -22.26
C GLU A 422 26.87 -24.52 -22.04
N LEU A 423 27.85 -23.65 -21.85
CA LEU A 423 27.61 -22.25 -21.51
C LEU A 423 27.50 -21.34 -22.74
N ASP A 424 28.10 -21.75 -23.86
CA ASP A 424 28.22 -20.95 -25.08
C ASP A 424 28.62 -19.50 -24.78
N ILE A 425 29.83 -19.34 -24.19
CA ILE A 425 30.39 -18.03 -23.85
C ILE A 425 31.79 -17.84 -24.43
N SER A 426 32.10 -16.59 -24.79
CA SER A 426 33.38 -16.25 -25.42
C SER A 426 34.57 -16.45 -24.47
N LYS A 427 35.77 -16.59 -25.04
CA LYS A 427 37.02 -16.73 -24.26
C LYS A 427 37.30 -15.52 -23.37
N SER A 428 36.92 -14.32 -23.79
CA SER A 428 37.05 -13.11 -22.97
C SER A 428 36.09 -13.15 -21.78
N ALA A 429 34.82 -13.44 -22.03
CA ALA A 429 33.81 -13.59 -20.97
C ALA A 429 34.20 -14.67 -19.96
N TRP A 430 34.76 -15.79 -20.41
CA TRP A 430 35.29 -16.86 -19.55
C TRP A 430 36.46 -16.39 -18.67
N LYS A 431 37.38 -15.59 -19.22
CA LYS A 431 38.53 -15.06 -18.48
C LYS A 431 38.08 -14.08 -17.38
N ASP A 432 37.07 -13.27 -17.67
CA ASP A 432 36.53 -12.31 -16.70
C ASP A 432 35.67 -13.02 -15.66
N LEU A 433 34.90 -14.04 -16.05
CA LEU A 433 34.15 -14.92 -15.15
C LEU A 433 35.06 -15.57 -14.11
N LEU A 434 36.21 -16.12 -14.51
CA LEU A 434 37.15 -16.76 -13.58
C LEU A 434 37.90 -15.80 -12.64
N LYS A 435 37.77 -14.47 -12.85
CA LYS A 435 38.28 -13.46 -11.92
C LYS A 435 37.21 -12.98 -10.95
N ASP A 436 35.98 -13.44 -11.10
CA ASP A 436 34.86 -13.05 -10.27
C ASP A 436 34.89 -13.88 -8.98
N ASP A 437 35.08 -13.21 -7.83
CA ASP A 437 35.14 -13.85 -6.51
C ASP A 437 33.92 -14.74 -6.21
N ARG A 438 32.78 -14.49 -6.88
CA ARG A 438 31.56 -15.29 -6.73
C ARG A 438 31.69 -16.70 -7.31
N VAL A 439 32.57 -16.92 -8.29
CA VAL A 439 32.82 -18.24 -8.88
C VAL A 439 33.56 -19.13 -7.89
N ASP A 440 34.60 -18.62 -7.25
CA ASP A 440 35.35 -19.40 -6.26
C ASP A 440 34.48 -19.78 -5.06
N LYS A 441 33.65 -18.86 -4.56
CA LYS A 441 32.69 -19.13 -3.48
C LYS A 441 31.67 -20.21 -3.87
N LEU A 442 31.15 -20.17 -5.09
CA LEU A 442 30.20 -21.16 -5.58
C LEU A 442 30.84 -22.56 -5.69
N LEU A 443 32.04 -22.64 -6.24
CA LEU A 443 32.77 -23.91 -6.38
C LEU A 443 33.07 -24.53 -5.02
N VAL A 444 33.49 -23.73 -4.04
CA VAL A 444 33.70 -24.19 -2.66
C VAL A 444 32.39 -24.70 -2.05
N HIS A 445 31.29 -23.95 -2.19
CA HIS A 445 29.97 -24.35 -1.66
C HIS A 445 29.47 -25.68 -2.25
N LEU A 446 29.71 -25.92 -3.54
CA LEU A 446 29.26 -27.14 -4.23
C LEU A 446 30.25 -28.31 -4.13
N GLY A 447 31.39 -28.15 -3.46
CA GLY A 447 32.44 -29.18 -3.35
C GLY A 447 33.13 -29.48 -4.68
N ILE A 448 33.24 -28.49 -5.57
CA ILE A 448 33.80 -28.64 -6.92
C ILE A 448 35.24 -28.11 -6.94
N THR A 449 36.16 -28.94 -7.40
CA THR A 449 37.57 -28.57 -7.59
C THR A 449 37.91 -28.48 -9.07
N ARG A 450 38.79 -27.54 -9.41
CA ARG A 450 39.36 -27.41 -10.75
C ARG A 450 40.79 -27.94 -10.78
N GLU A 451 41.06 -28.93 -11.61
CA GLU A 451 42.37 -29.57 -11.73
C GLU A 451 42.97 -29.34 -13.13
N GLY A 452 44.31 -29.25 -13.22
CA GLY A 452 45.03 -29.02 -14.48
C GLY A 452 45.18 -27.55 -14.89
N ARG A 453 45.68 -27.31 -16.11
CA ARG A 453 45.97 -25.95 -16.63
C ARG A 453 45.40 -25.73 -18.03
N GLY A 454 45.01 -24.48 -18.32
CA GLY A 454 44.55 -24.06 -19.64
C GLY A 454 43.23 -24.70 -20.06
N LYS A 455 43.07 -24.96 -21.36
CA LYS A 455 41.85 -25.52 -21.97
C LYS A 455 41.53 -26.96 -21.57
N ASN A 456 42.55 -27.70 -21.09
CA ASN A 456 42.43 -29.09 -20.64
C ASN A 456 42.19 -29.20 -19.13
N ALA A 457 42.11 -28.07 -18.43
CA ALA A 457 41.70 -28.08 -17.03
C ALA A 457 40.28 -28.63 -16.93
N LYS A 458 39.99 -29.35 -15.85
CA LYS A 458 38.72 -30.05 -15.65
C LYS A 458 38.10 -29.66 -14.33
N PHE A 459 36.77 -29.61 -14.30
CA PHE A 459 36.01 -29.48 -13.07
C PHE A 459 35.58 -30.87 -12.62
N ILE A 460 35.75 -31.14 -11.32
CA ILE A 460 35.45 -32.41 -10.68
C ILE A 460 34.66 -32.11 -9.41
N ARG A 461 33.49 -32.73 -9.24
CA ARG A 461 32.71 -32.64 -8.01
C ARG A 461 33.18 -33.74 -7.07
N ARG A 462 33.67 -33.38 -5.88
CA ARG A 462 34.04 -34.36 -4.86
C ARG A 462 32.78 -34.74 -4.08
N ASN A 463 32.44 -36.01 -4.07
CA ASN A 463 31.35 -36.51 -3.24
C ASN A 463 31.75 -36.37 -1.77
N PRO A 464 30.92 -35.77 -0.89
CA PRO A 464 31.23 -35.66 0.53
C PRO A 464 31.39 -37.03 1.24
N ASP A 465 30.83 -38.11 0.68
CA ASP A 465 30.81 -39.45 1.28
C ASP A 465 31.92 -40.39 0.75
N ALA A 466 32.97 -39.86 0.13
CA ALA A 466 34.13 -40.64 -0.31
C ALA A 466 35.42 -40.16 0.40
N ALA A 467 35.44 -40.27 1.72
CA ALA A 467 36.66 -40.28 2.54
C ALA A 467 36.41 -41.09 3.82
#